data_AF-A0A2D9C7K3-F1
#
_entry.id   AF-A0A2D9C7K3-F1
#
_cell.length_a   1.000
_cell.length_b   1.000
_cell.length_c   1.000
_cell.angle_alpha   90.00
_cell.angle_beta   90.00
_cell.angle_gamma   90.00
#
_symmetry.space_group_name_H-M   'P 1'
#
loop_
_entity.id
_entity.type
_entity.pdbx_description
1 polymer ?
#
loop_
_entity_poly.entity_id
_entity_poly.type
_entity_poly.pdbx_seq_one_letter_code
_entity_poly.pdbx_strand_id
1 'polypeptide(L)'
;MPNNEPEFIDRINNPQNYPFIDKTEKGAFMDQERYATHLMSNTTVDGRPVAFPMIQYMPETGELYEFKDFKNALDHAMRTGNFKEFKTEDEALDYAKNYKKGTPLENFKAGK
;
A
#
# COMPACT_ATOMS: atom_id res chain seq x y z
N MET A 1 -7.36 -1.08 -23.59
CA MET A 1 -6.34 -1.44 -22.60
C MET A 1 -7.06 -1.48 -21.27
N PRO A 2 -7.07 -2.59 -20.51
CA PRO A 2 -7.53 -2.48 -19.12
C PRO A 2 -6.57 -1.52 -18.41
N ASN A 3 -7.08 -0.65 -17.54
CA ASN A 3 -6.25 0.26 -16.75
C ASN A 3 -5.27 -0.60 -15.94
N ASN A 4 -4.00 -0.67 -16.39
CA ASN A 4 -2.90 -1.38 -15.71
C ASN A 4 -2.44 -0.64 -14.44
N GLU A 5 -3.34 0.10 -13.80
CA GLU A 5 -3.02 0.84 -12.58
C GLU A 5 -3.09 -0.12 -11.39
N PRO A 6 -2.04 -0.20 -10.56
CA PRO A 6 -2.03 -1.09 -9.39
C PRO A 6 -3.23 -0.83 -8.48
N GLU A 7 -3.84 -1.89 -7.98
CA GLU A 7 -5.01 -1.84 -7.09
C GLU A 7 -4.80 -0.91 -5.90
N PHE A 8 -3.60 -0.88 -5.32
CA PHE A 8 -3.29 -0.02 -4.19
C PHE A 8 -3.39 1.47 -4.53
N ILE A 9 -3.23 1.86 -5.80
CA ILE A 9 -3.41 3.25 -6.22
C ILE A 9 -4.89 3.63 -6.20
N ASP A 10 -5.78 2.72 -6.61
CA ASP A 10 -7.21 2.96 -6.49
C ASP A 10 -7.61 3.13 -5.01
N ARG A 11 -7.02 2.35 -4.11
CA ARG A 11 -7.23 2.51 -2.67
C ARG A 11 -6.67 3.83 -2.10
N ILE A 12 -5.62 4.40 -2.69
CA ILE A 12 -5.11 5.73 -2.32
C ILE A 12 -6.08 6.84 -2.77
N ASN A 13 -6.69 6.68 -3.95
CA ASN A 13 -7.59 7.68 -4.54
C ASN A 13 -9.04 7.55 -4.03
N ASN A 14 -9.46 6.35 -3.65
CA ASN A 14 -10.82 6.04 -3.22
C ASN A 14 -10.85 5.31 -1.86
N PRO A 15 -10.13 5.79 -0.82
CA PRO A 15 -9.95 5.06 0.44
C PRO A 15 -11.26 4.69 1.16
N GLN A 16 -12.33 5.45 0.94
CA GLN A 16 -13.67 5.20 1.48
C GLN A 16 -14.37 3.96 0.92
N ASN A 17 -13.92 3.44 -0.23
CA ASN A 17 -14.51 2.27 -0.88
C ASN A 17 -13.90 0.96 -0.38
N TYR A 18 -12.89 1.03 0.48
CA TYR A 18 -12.08 -0.12 0.86
C TYR A 18 -12.05 -0.35 2.38
N PRO A 19 -11.85 -1.61 2.82
CA PRO A 19 -11.67 -1.90 4.23
C PRO A 19 -10.37 -1.27 4.78
N PHE A 20 -10.26 -1.21 6.10
CA PHE A 20 -9.09 -0.72 6.82
C PHE A 20 -8.74 -1.68 7.96
N ILE A 21 -7.46 -1.74 8.34
CA ILE A 21 -7.02 -2.49 9.53
C ILE A 21 -7.06 -1.55 10.72
N ASP A 22 -7.84 -1.86 11.76
CA ASP A 22 -7.76 -1.16 13.05
C ASP A 22 -6.54 -1.68 13.83
N LYS A 23 -5.56 -0.79 14.07
CA LYS A 23 -4.32 -1.10 14.79
C LYS A 23 -4.38 -0.77 16.29
N THR A 24 -5.54 -0.42 16.85
CA THR A 24 -5.71 -0.07 18.27
C THR A 24 -5.19 -1.14 19.24
N GLU A 25 -5.38 -2.42 18.94
CA GLU A 25 -5.00 -3.50 19.87
C GLU A 25 -3.49 -3.75 19.97
N LYS A 26 -2.68 -3.31 19.00
CA LYS A 26 -1.23 -3.62 18.94
C LYS A 26 -0.34 -2.61 19.68
N GLY A 27 -0.91 -1.69 20.46
CA GLY A 27 -0.18 -0.57 21.04
C GLY A 27 0.07 0.49 19.97
N ALA A 28 -0.93 1.32 19.72
CA ALA A 28 -0.80 2.49 18.87
C ALA A 28 0.23 3.45 19.49
N PHE A 29 1.49 3.32 19.06
CA PHE A 29 2.51 4.33 19.31
C PHE A 29 1.99 5.66 18.75
N MET A 30 2.14 6.74 19.51
CA MET A 30 1.47 8.05 19.33
C MET A 30 1.62 8.70 17.93
N ASP A 31 2.46 8.14 17.05
CA ASP A 31 2.71 8.62 15.69
C ASP A 31 2.25 7.66 14.57
N GLN A 32 1.63 6.52 14.89
CA GLN A 32 1.07 5.62 13.90
C GLN A 32 -0.45 5.81 13.78
N GLU A 33 -0.93 6.01 12.56
CA GLU A 33 -2.36 6.10 12.27
C GLU A 33 -3.10 4.88 12.83
N ARG A 34 -4.15 5.14 13.62
CA ARG A 34 -5.05 4.14 14.20
C ARG A 34 -5.56 3.13 13.17
N TYR A 35 -5.77 3.59 11.95
CA TYR A 35 -6.31 2.82 10.85
C TYR A 35 -5.28 2.77 9.74
N ALA A 36 -4.93 1.55 9.30
CA ALA A 36 -4.00 1.35 8.22
C ALA A 36 -4.73 0.77 7.01
N THR A 37 -4.79 1.55 5.94
CA THR A 37 -5.20 1.06 4.61
C THR A 37 -3.98 0.61 3.80
N HIS A 38 -2.82 1.21 4.03
CA HIS A 38 -1.59 0.97 3.29
C HIS A 38 -0.37 0.98 4.21
N LEU A 39 0.65 0.25 3.79
CA LEU A 39 2.01 0.35 4.28
C LEU A 39 2.91 0.13 3.07
N MET A 40 3.50 1.17 2.53
CA MET A 40 4.30 1.06 1.31
C MET A 40 5.74 0.66 1.62
N SER A 41 6.33 -0.09 0.71
CA SER A 41 7.75 -0.45 0.71
C SER A 41 8.30 -0.35 -0.72
N ASN A 42 9.62 -0.44 -0.87
CA ASN A 42 10.29 -0.38 -2.16
C ASN A 42 11.45 -1.37 -2.24
N THR A 43 11.84 -1.73 -3.45
CA THR A 43 13.01 -2.56 -3.77
C THR A 43 13.35 -2.49 -5.25
N THR A 44 14.40 -3.21 -5.66
CA THR A 44 14.79 -3.37 -7.05
C THR A 44 14.58 -4.83 -7.47
N VAL A 45 13.79 -5.05 -8.52
CA VAL A 45 13.52 -6.37 -9.11
C VAL A 45 14.06 -6.40 -10.53
N ASP A 46 15.04 -7.25 -10.80
CA ASP A 46 15.71 -7.36 -12.11
C ASP A 46 16.24 -6.01 -12.64
N GLY A 47 16.77 -5.17 -11.75
CA GLY A 47 17.25 -3.83 -12.09
C GLY A 47 16.15 -2.78 -12.28
N ARG A 48 14.88 -3.11 -12.00
CA ARG A 48 13.75 -2.18 -12.02
C ARG A 48 13.37 -1.77 -10.60
N PRO A 49 13.53 -0.50 -10.23
CA PRO A 49 13.02 0.02 -8.96
C PRO A 49 11.49 -0.07 -8.91
N VAL A 50 10.94 -0.61 -7.83
CA VAL A 50 9.51 -0.77 -7.63
C VAL A 50 9.09 -0.33 -6.23
N ALA A 51 7.88 0.22 -6.12
CA ALA A 51 7.19 0.40 -4.85
C ALA A 51 5.94 -0.48 -4.80
N PHE A 52 5.68 -1.08 -3.64
CA PHE A 52 4.58 -2.01 -3.45
C PHE A 52 4.03 -1.94 -2.00
N PRO A 53 2.77 -2.30 -1.79
CA PRO A 53 2.16 -2.32 -0.46
C PRO A 53 2.46 -3.61 0.30
N MET A 54 2.83 -3.48 1.58
CA MET A 54 2.85 -4.54 2.59
C MET A 54 1.46 -4.86 3.13
N ILE A 55 0.50 -3.94 3.00
CA ILE A 55 -0.92 -4.17 3.29
C ILE A 55 -1.68 -4.28 1.97
N GLN A 56 -2.13 -5.47 1.62
CA GLN A 56 -2.76 -5.74 0.32
C GLN A 56 -4.20 -6.20 0.49
N TYR A 57 -5.06 -5.80 -0.45
CA TYR A 57 -6.42 -6.29 -0.52
C TYR A 57 -6.43 -7.73 -1.05
N MET A 58 -7.12 -8.60 -0.33
CA MET A 58 -7.31 -10.00 -0.69
C MET A 58 -8.71 -10.15 -1.30
N PRO A 59 -8.84 -10.22 -2.64
CA PRO A 59 -10.15 -10.28 -3.28
C PRO A 59 -10.93 -11.55 -2.93
N GLU A 60 -10.24 -12.63 -2.53
CA GLU A 60 -10.84 -13.89 -2.11
C GLU A 60 -11.62 -13.77 -0.80
N THR A 61 -11.15 -12.95 0.14
CA THR A 61 -11.78 -12.73 1.45
C THR A 61 -12.49 -11.39 1.56
N GLY A 62 -12.16 -10.44 0.67
CA GLY A 62 -12.63 -9.07 0.73
C GLY A 62 -11.96 -8.24 1.84
N GLU A 63 -10.84 -8.69 2.40
CA GLU A 63 -10.18 -8.08 3.55
C GLU A 63 -8.78 -7.54 3.21
N LEU A 64 -8.24 -6.66 4.06
CA LEU A 64 -6.84 -6.28 4.00
C LEU A 64 -5.98 -7.26 4.79
N TYR A 65 -4.90 -7.74 4.16
CA TYR A 65 -3.90 -8.56 4.81
C TYR A 65 -2.59 -7.79 4.96
N GLU A 66 -2.10 -7.68 6.18
CA GLU A 66 -0.78 -7.13 6.52
C GLU A 66 0.27 -8.25 6.46
N PHE A 67 1.09 -8.25 5.41
CA PHE A 67 2.22 -9.14 5.32
C PHE A 67 3.28 -8.75 6.37
N LYS A 68 3.70 -9.73 7.17
CA LYS A 68 4.80 -9.56 8.13
C LYS A 68 6.17 -9.77 7.48
N ASP A 69 6.20 -10.53 6.40
CA ASP A 69 7.40 -10.87 5.66
C ASP A 69 7.46 -10.07 4.35
N PHE A 70 8.59 -9.41 4.14
CA PHE A 70 8.83 -8.56 2.99
C PHE A 70 8.81 -9.33 1.67
N LYS A 71 9.42 -10.53 1.63
CA LYS A 71 9.52 -11.33 0.42
C LYS A 71 8.14 -11.80 -0.02
N ASN A 72 7.33 -12.30 0.91
CA ASN A 72 5.96 -12.73 0.61
C ASN A 72 5.08 -11.59 0.10
N ALA A 73 5.23 -10.38 0.66
CA ALA A 73 4.52 -9.20 0.19
C ALA A 73 4.92 -8.83 -1.25
N LEU A 74 6.22 -8.82 -1.53
CA LEU A 74 6.75 -8.55 -2.86
C LEU A 74 6.28 -9.60 -3.87
N ASP A 75 6.46 -10.89 -3.56
CA ASP A 75 6.05 -12.00 -4.43
C ASP A 75 4.55 -11.92 -4.75
N HIS A 76 3.71 -11.60 -3.76
CA HIS A 76 2.28 -11.39 -3.95
C HIS A 76 1.98 -10.17 -4.83
N ALA A 77 2.65 -9.03 -4.59
CA ALA A 77 2.48 -7.82 -5.36
C ALA A 77 2.86 -8.02 -6.84
N MET A 78 4.01 -8.65 -7.09
CA MET A 78 4.48 -8.97 -8.44
C MET A 78 3.52 -9.92 -9.17
N ARG A 79 3.00 -10.94 -8.46
CA ARG A 79 2.03 -11.91 -9.02
C ARG A 79 0.70 -11.26 -9.39
N THR A 80 0.24 -10.29 -8.60
CA THR A 80 -1.06 -9.63 -8.78
C THR A 80 -0.99 -8.34 -9.58
N GLY A 81 0.22 -7.86 -9.93
CA GLY A 81 0.40 -6.55 -10.55
C GLY A 81 0.21 -5.38 -9.58
N ASN A 82 0.18 -5.64 -8.26
CA ASN A 82 -0.05 -4.63 -7.23
C ASN A 82 1.24 -3.88 -6.85
N PHE A 83 2.00 -3.41 -7.85
CA PHE A 83 3.25 -2.69 -7.67
C PHE A 83 3.40 -1.60 -8.73
N LYS A 84 4.17 -0.55 -8.44
CA LYS A 84 4.48 0.51 -9.39
C LYS A 84 5.98 0.53 -9.66
N GLU A 85 6.37 0.50 -10.92
CA GLU A 85 7.76 0.66 -11.34
C GLU A 85 8.15 2.15 -11.45
N PHE A 86 9.41 2.44 -11.15
CA PHE A 86 10.00 3.77 -11.20
C PHE A 86 11.30 3.76 -11.98
N LYS A 87 11.79 4.94 -12.38
CA LYS A 87 13.04 5.03 -13.14
C LYS A 87 14.26 4.85 -12.25
N THR A 88 14.17 5.27 -10.99
CA THR A 88 15.27 5.23 -10.02
C THR A 88 14.81 4.69 -8.66
N GLU A 89 15.75 4.17 -7.87
CA GLU A 89 15.50 3.72 -6.50
C GLU A 89 15.03 4.87 -5.61
N ASP A 90 15.60 6.07 -5.80
CA ASP A 90 15.20 7.28 -5.08
C ASP A 90 13.73 7.66 -5.34
N GLU A 91 13.25 7.53 -6.59
CA GLU A 91 11.85 7.78 -6.93
C GLU A 91 10.92 6.76 -6.25
N ALA A 92 11.29 5.48 -6.25
CA ALA A 92 10.51 4.43 -5.59
C ALA A 92 10.47 4.62 -4.06
N LEU A 93 11.61 4.99 -3.46
CA LEU A 93 11.75 5.28 -2.05
C LEU A 93 10.96 6.52 -1.64
N ASP A 94 11.05 7.59 -2.41
CA ASP A 94 10.30 8.82 -2.15
C ASP A 94 8.80 8.58 -2.24
N TYR A 95 8.36 7.84 -3.27
CA TYR A 95 6.96 7.45 -3.39
C TYR A 95 6.50 6.63 -2.18
N ALA A 96 7.24 5.59 -1.78
CA ALA A 96 6.89 4.76 -0.63
C ALA A 96 6.79 5.57 0.69
N LYS A 97 7.54 6.66 0.82
CA LYS A 97 7.49 7.56 1.99
C LYS A 97 6.35 8.58 1.90
N ASN A 98 6.06 9.08 0.71
CA ASN A 98 5.19 10.23 0.50
C ASN A 98 3.86 9.92 -0.20
N TYR A 99 3.55 8.66 -0.50
CA TYR A 99 2.37 8.24 -1.29
C TYR A 99 1.02 8.80 -0.82
N LYS A 100 0.90 9.20 0.45
CA LYS A 100 -0.32 9.82 0.98
C LYS A 100 -0.44 11.30 0.63
N LYS A 101 0.67 12.04 0.53
CA LYS A 101 0.67 13.51 0.42
C LYS A 101 -0.03 13.97 -0.86
N GLY A 102 -0.96 14.90 -0.74
CA GLY A 102 -1.76 15.44 -1.84
C GLY A 102 -2.83 14.48 -2.36
N THR A 103 -3.09 13.36 -1.66
CA THR A 103 -4.09 12.36 -2.08
C THR A 103 -5.31 12.37 -1.13
N PRO A 104 -6.46 11.82 -1.57
CA PRO A 104 -7.62 11.62 -0.70
C PRO A 104 -7.29 10.85 0.59
N LEU A 105 -6.31 9.93 0.53
CA LEU A 105 -5.84 9.18 1.69
C LEU A 105 -5.20 10.05 2.79
N GLU A 106 -4.59 11.20 2.46
CA GLU A 106 -4.02 12.12 3.47
C GLU A 106 -5.08 12.63 4.47
N ASN A 107 -6.29 12.85 3.96
CA ASN A 107 -7.39 13.42 4.75
C ASN A 107 -8.38 12.36 5.23
N PHE A 108 -8.13 11.09 4.89
CA PHE A 108 -9.04 10.00 5.23
C PHE A 108 -9.06 9.75 6.73
N LYS A 109 -10.27 9.73 7.31
CA LYS A 109 -10.52 9.39 8.71
C LYS A 109 -11.49 8.23 8.75
N ALA A 110 -11.00 7.04 9.06
CA ALA A 110 -11.89 5.89 9.20
C ALA A 110 -12.78 6.06 10.44
N GLY A 111 -14.08 5.82 10.30
CA GLY A 111 -15.05 5.85 11.41
C GLY A 111 -15.84 7.15 11.61
N LYS A 112 -16.19 7.87 10.54
CA LYS A 112 -17.31 8.83 10.56
C LYS A 112 -18.49 8.33 9.74
#